data_AF-F5YFE8-F1
#
_entry.id   AF-F5YFE8-F1
#
_cell.length_a   1.000
_cell.length_b   1.000
_cell.length_c   1.000
_cell.angle_alpha   90.00
_cell.angle_beta   90.00
_cell.angle_gamma   90.00
#
_symmetry.space_group_name_H-M   'P 1'
#
loop_
_entity.id
_entity.type
_entity.pdbx_description
1 polymer ?
#
loop_
_entity_poly.entity_id
_entity_poly.type
_entity_poly.pdbx_seq_one_letter_code
_entity_poly.pdbx_strand_id
1 'polypeptide(L)'
;MIRREKSDVLSQLPMIQQQDVPVELSPLQKELHAGFMKGIAKLISKRFLTPYDLQRLNLLLASARMVCDSSYLIDDKTHDSPKLIELEDILFEKLDITHNSRKVIIFSEWIKVHKIIGQMLRKHKTGFAELNGKVPVKFRGDLIKHFENDPN
;
A
#
# COMPACT_ATOMS: atom_id res chain seq x y z
N MET A 1 -20.65 28.69 -6.00
CA MET A 1 -19.44 27.85 -6.12
C MET A 1 -18.24 28.75 -5.87
N ILE A 2 -17.62 28.66 -4.68
CA ILE A 2 -16.46 29.49 -4.32
C ILE A 2 -15.21 28.75 -4.80
N ARG A 3 -14.54 29.28 -5.82
CA ARG A 3 -13.25 28.78 -6.29
C ARG A 3 -12.17 29.57 -5.55
N ARG A 4 -11.51 28.93 -4.58
CA ARG A 4 -10.29 29.48 -3.95
C ARG A 4 -9.07 28.99 -4.73
N GLU A 5 -8.08 29.86 -4.94
CA GLU A 5 -6.80 29.42 -5.49
C GLU A 5 -6.00 28.65 -4.43
N LYS A 6 -5.24 27.64 -4.84
CA LYS A 6 -4.42 26.81 -3.93
C LYS A 6 -3.48 27.65 -3.05
N SER A 7 -3.04 28.80 -3.56
CA SER A 7 -2.18 29.79 -2.89
C SER A 7 -2.80 30.35 -1.60
N ASP A 8 -4.11 30.61 -1.58
CA ASP A 8 -4.77 31.26 -0.44
C ASP A 8 -5.06 30.32 0.74
N VAL A 9 -5.01 29.01 0.50
CA VAL A 9 -5.29 27.96 1.51
C VAL A 9 -4.01 27.41 2.12
N LEU A 10 -2.89 27.44 1.39
CA LEU A 10 -1.61 26.88 1.82
C LEU A 10 -1.09 27.49 3.13
N SER A 11 -1.34 28.78 3.39
CA SER A 11 -0.93 29.45 4.63
C SER A 11 -1.74 29.06 5.87
N GLN A 12 -2.89 28.39 5.69
CA GLN A 12 -3.79 27.97 6.77
C GLN A 12 -3.72 26.45 7.04
N LEU A 13 -3.01 25.70 6.20
CA LEU A 13 -2.86 24.27 6.41
C LEU A 13 -1.84 23.99 7.52
N PRO A 14 -2.14 23.06 8.43
CA PRO A 14 -1.16 22.63 9.41
C PRO A 14 0.07 22.08 8.69
N MET A 15 1.25 22.25 9.32
CA MET A 15 2.49 21.72 8.79
C MET A 15 2.36 20.21 8.60
N ILE A 16 2.63 19.74 7.38
CA ILE A 16 2.63 18.31 7.07
C ILE A 16 3.85 17.70 7.75
N GLN A 17 3.62 16.74 8.65
CA GLN A 17 4.67 15.92 9.23
C GLN A 17 4.83 14.66 8.39
N GLN A 18 6.07 14.35 8.02
CA GLN A 18 6.42 13.09 7.36
C GLN A 18 7.25 12.26 8.31
N GLN A 19 6.88 10.99 8.47
CA GLN A 19 7.62 10.03 9.26
C GLN A 19 7.79 8.74 8.46
N ASP A 20 9.04 8.33 8.29
CA ASP A 20 9.36 7.04 7.68
C ASP A 20 9.45 5.98 8.79
N VAL A 21 8.71 4.88 8.63
CA VAL A 21 8.72 3.75 9.57
C VAL A 21 9.47 2.58 8.93
N PRO A 22 10.74 2.33 9.31
CA PRO A 22 11.49 1.20 8.78
C PRO A 22 10.92 -0.11 9.33
N VAL A 23 10.61 -1.05 8.44
CA VAL A 23 10.11 -2.38 8.79
C VAL A 23 11.08 -3.43 8.27
N GLU A 24 11.55 -4.27 9.18
CA GLU A 24 12.43 -5.39 8.84
C GLU A 24 11.66 -6.49 8.11
N LEU A 25 12.25 -7.00 7.02
CA LEU A 25 11.70 -8.15 6.31
C LEU A 25 11.80 -9.41 7.19
N SER A 26 10.77 -10.25 7.10
CA SER A 26 10.78 -11.59 7.72
C SER A 26 11.86 -12.47 7.06
N PRO A 27 12.27 -13.58 7.70
CA PRO A 27 13.17 -14.55 7.07
C PRO A 27 12.68 -15.03 5.70
N LEU A 28 11.38 -15.30 5.56
CA LEU A 28 10.76 -15.75 4.30
C LEU A 28 10.84 -14.66 3.23
N GLN A 29 10.46 -13.42 3.57
CA GLN A 29 10.56 -12.30 2.63
C GLN A 29 12.01 -12.02 2.22
N LYS A 30 12.96 -12.10 3.16
CA LYS A 30 14.40 -11.93 2.89
C LYS A 30 14.90 -12.95 1.87
N GLU A 31 14.52 -14.22 2.04
CA GLU A 31 14.90 -15.30 1.13
C GLU A 31 14.34 -15.06 -0.29
N LEU A 32 13.02 -14.85 -0.39
CA LEU A 32 12.34 -14.63 -1.67
C LEU A 32 12.87 -13.39 -2.39
N HIS A 33 12.99 -12.26 -1.67
CA HIS A 33 13.55 -11.02 -2.19
C HIS A 33 14.97 -11.23 -2.73
N ALA A 34 15.84 -11.88 -1.95
CA ALA A 34 17.20 -12.20 -2.39
C ALA A 34 17.21 -13.10 -3.63
N GLY A 35 16.27 -14.04 -3.75
CA GLY A 35 16.06 -14.86 -4.94
C GLY A 35 15.79 -14.02 -6.20
N PHE A 36 14.85 -13.07 -6.11
CA PHE A 36 14.55 -12.15 -7.21
C PHE A 36 15.73 -11.25 -7.56
N MET A 37 16.42 -10.69 -6.55
CA MET A 37 17.59 -9.84 -6.74
C MET A 37 18.76 -10.58 -7.42
N LYS A 38 18.99 -11.85 -7.08
CA LYS A 38 19.97 -12.71 -7.79
C LYS A 38 19.59 -12.88 -9.26
N GLY A 39 18.30 -13.04 -9.56
CA GLY A 39 17.80 -13.10 -10.93
C GLY A 39 18.05 -11.80 -11.70
N ILE A 40 17.77 -10.66 -11.07
CA ILE A 40 18.02 -9.32 -11.63
C ILE A 40 19.50 -9.13 -11.92
N ALA A 41 20.38 -9.43 -10.95
CA ALA A 41 21.83 -9.29 -11.08
C ALA A 41 22.40 -10.07 -12.29
N LYS A 42 21.87 -11.28 -12.54
CA LYS A 42 22.26 -12.10 -13.70
C LYS A 42 21.81 -11.52 -15.04
N LEU A 43 20.69 -10.80 -15.07
CA LEU A 43 20.20 -10.17 -16.31
C LEU A 43 21.00 -8.92 -16.63
N ILE A 44 21.19 -8.04 -15.65
CA ILE A 44 21.89 -6.77 -15.85
C ILE A 44 23.39 -6.93 -16.15
N SER A 45 23.99 -8.08 -15.81
CA SER A 45 25.38 -8.36 -16.15
C SER A 45 25.60 -8.74 -17.62
N LYS A 46 24.52 -8.96 -18.39
CA LYS A 46 24.60 -9.22 -19.83
C LYS A 46 25.05 -7.95 -20.55
N ARG A 47 25.94 -8.11 -21.55
CA ARG A 47 26.40 -7.00 -22.40
C ARG A 47 25.27 -6.35 -23.20
N PHE A 48 24.27 -7.14 -23.61
CA PHE A 48 23.09 -6.67 -24.34
C PHE A 48 21.85 -7.35 -23.76
N LEU A 49 20.76 -6.58 -23.62
CA LEU A 49 19.47 -7.08 -23.14
C LEU A 49 18.54 -7.27 -24.33
N THR A 50 18.02 -8.49 -24.47
CA THR A 50 16.94 -8.76 -25.44
C THR A 50 15.61 -8.22 -24.91
N PRO A 51 14.59 -8.03 -25.78
CA PRO A 51 13.23 -7.71 -25.31
C PRO A 51 12.69 -8.71 -24.28
N TYR A 52 13.03 -10.00 -24.41
CA TYR A 52 12.68 -11.02 -23.44
C TYR A 52 13.38 -10.80 -22.09
N ASP A 53 14.66 -10.42 -22.10
CA ASP A 53 15.39 -10.08 -20.87
C ASP A 53 14.78 -8.89 -20.15
N LEU A 54 14.35 -7.86 -20.89
CA LEU A 54 13.69 -6.68 -20.33
C LEU A 54 12.33 -7.04 -19.71
N GLN A 55 11.54 -7.90 -20.36
CA GLN A 55 10.28 -8.39 -19.78
C GLN A 55 10.54 -9.18 -18.48
N ARG A 56 11.53 -10.07 -18.49
CA ARG A 56 11.91 -10.85 -17.31
C ARG A 56 12.46 -9.97 -16.19
N LEU A 57 13.23 -8.94 -16.52
CA LEU A 57 13.75 -7.96 -15.57
C LEU A 57 12.59 -7.22 -14.88
N ASN A 58 11.60 -6.75 -15.66
CA ASN A 58 10.42 -6.09 -15.12
C ASN A 58 9.62 -7.00 -14.18
N LEU A 59 9.44 -8.27 -14.56
CA LEU A 59 8.77 -9.25 -13.70
C LEU A 59 9.51 -9.42 -12.37
N LEU A 60 10.84 -9.62 -12.41
CA LEU A 60 11.63 -9.82 -11.20
C LEU A 60 11.66 -8.58 -10.30
N LEU A 61 11.74 -7.37 -10.89
CA LEU A 61 11.67 -6.11 -10.15
C LEU A 61 10.30 -5.94 -9.47
N ALA A 62 9.21 -6.23 -10.19
CA ALA A 62 7.87 -6.20 -9.61
C ALA A 62 7.75 -7.22 -8.47
N SER A 63 8.22 -8.46 -8.67
CA SER A 63 8.20 -9.50 -7.63
C SER A 63 9.03 -9.13 -6.40
N ALA A 64 10.21 -8.53 -6.58
CA ALA A 64 11.04 -8.04 -5.47
C ALA A 64 10.31 -6.94 -4.67
N ARG A 65 9.55 -6.06 -5.32
CA ARG A 65 8.74 -5.04 -4.63
C ARG A 65 7.52 -5.66 -3.92
N MET A 66 6.80 -6.53 -4.61
CA MET A 66 5.58 -7.16 -4.11
C MET A 66 5.82 -8.01 -2.85
N VAL A 67 6.92 -8.78 -2.81
CA VAL A 67 7.20 -9.65 -1.67
C VAL A 67 7.45 -8.87 -0.38
N CYS A 68 7.99 -7.65 -0.47
CA CYS A 68 8.17 -6.76 0.67
C CYS A 68 6.83 -6.29 1.27
N ASP A 69 5.76 -6.21 0.48
CA ASP A 69 4.42 -5.90 0.98
C ASP A 69 3.78 -7.15 1.61
N SER A 70 3.79 -8.29 0.93
CA SER A 70 3.41 -9.59 1.49
C SER A 70 3.83 -10.74 0.58
N SER A 71 4.19 -11.89 1.15
CA SER A 71 4.46 -13.11 0.39
C SER A 71 3.23 -13.58 -0.41
N TYR A 72 2.02 -13.25 0.03
CA TYR A 72 0.77 -13.59 -0.64
C TYR A 72 0.68 -13.04 -2.06
N LEU A 73 1.32 -11.89 -2.32
CA LEU A 73 1.31 -11.29 -3.65
C LEU A 73 2.07 -12.15 -4.67
N ILE A 74 2.96 -13.02 -4.21
CA ILE A 74 3.81 -13.89 -5.03
C ILE A 74 3.14 -15.25 -5.26
N ASP A 75 2.64 -15.89 -4.21
CA ASP A 75 2.20 -17.30 -4.27
C ASP A 75 0.69 -17.52 -4.08
N ASP A 76 -0.06 -16.48 -3.75
CA ASP A 76 -1.48 -16.52 -3.41
C ASP A 76 -1.82 -17.53 -2.30
N LYS A 77 -0.88 -17.84 -1.40
CA LYS A 77 -0.99 -18.88 -0.36
C LYS A 77 -0.50 -18.44 1.01
N THR A 78 0.70 -17.86 1.08
CA THR A 78 1.35 -17.53 2.35
C THR A 78 1.04 -16.09 2.73
N HIS A 79 0.68 -15.82 3.98
CA HIS A 79 0.24 -14.49 4.44
C HIS A 79 1.30 -13.77 5.29
N ASP A 80 2.57 -13.98 4.99
CA ASP A 80 3.66 -13.33 5.72
C ASP A 80 3.78 -11.86 5.29
N SER A 81 3.65 -10.93 6.26
CA SER A 81 3.74 -9.49 6.05
C SER A 81 4.02 -8.73 7.36
N PRO A 82 5.30 -8.49 7.69
CA PRO A 82 5.69 -7.60 8.78
C PRO A 82 5.13 -6.18 8.62
N LYS A 83 4.99 -5.71 7.37
CA LYS A 83 4.44 -4.38 7.06
C LYS A 83 2.96 -4.26 7.40
N LEU A 84 2.18 -5.32 7.21
CA LEU A 84 0.77 -5.34 7.64
C LEU A 84 0.66 -5.33 9.16
N ILE A 85 1.54 -6.05 9.87
CA ILE A 85 1.59 -6.07 11.33
C ILE A 85 1.91 -4.67 11.88
N GLU A 86 2.93 -4.01 11.33
CA GLU A 86 3.27 -2.64 11.73
C GLU A 86 2.14 -1.66 11.40
N LEU A 87 1.46 -1.82 10.27
CA LEU A 87 0.29 -1.00 9.93
C LEU A 87 -0.85 -1.20 10.93
N GLU A 88 -1.14 -2.44 11.32
CA GLU A 88 -2.16 -2.76 12.34
C GLU A 88 -1.83 -2.08 13.66
N ASP A 89 -0.57 -2.17 14.13
CA ASP A 89 -0.10 -1.48 15.35
C ASP A 89 -0.21 0.06 15.23
N ILE A 90 0.20 0.65 14.11
CA ILE A 90 0.08 2.09 13.89
C ILE A 90 -1.38 2.54 13.99
N LEU A 91 -2.31 1.81 13.37
CA LEU A 91 -3.71 2.20 13.32
C LEU A 91 -4.40 2.07 14.69
N PHE A 92 -4.20 0.95 15.38
CA PHE A 92 -4.99 0.61 16.56
C PHE A 92 -4.30 0.96 17.88
N GLU A 93 -2.97 0.90 17.95
CA GLU A 93 -2.25 1.19 19.20
C GLU A 93 -1.72 2.63 19.22
N LYS A 94 -1.05 3.07 18.15
CA LYS A 94 -0.41 4.40 18.11
C LYS A 94 -1.42 5.52 17.81
N LEU A 95 -2.29 5.31 16.83
CA LEU A 95 -3.29 6.29 16.41
C LEU A 95 -4.64 6.10 17.09
N ASP A 96 -4.91 4.91 17.65
CA ASP A 96 -6.18 4.51 18.28
C ASP A 96 -7.39 5.04 17.51
N ILE A 97 -7.48 4.66 16.23
CA ILE A 97 -8.55 5.13 15.34
C ILE A 97 -9.95 4.66 15.77
N THR A 98 -10.02 3.73 16.74
CA THR A 98 -11.26 3.23 17.33
C THR A 98 -11.87 4.17 18.36
N HIS A 99 -11.04 4.89 19.11
CA HIS A 99 -11.51 5.83 20.13
C HIS A 99 -11.33 7.29 19.74
N ASN A 100 -10.64 7.55 18.62
CA ASN A 100 -10.36 8.88 18.10
C ASN A 100 -11.12 9.14 16.80
N SER A 101 -11.61 10.37 16.58
CA SER A 101 -12.30 10.77 15.34
C SER A 101 -11.36 10.99 14.13
N ARG A 102 -10.23 10.27 14.08
CA ARG A 102 -9.20 10.41 13.04
C ARG A 102 -9.53 9.51 11.86
N LYS A 103 -9.58 10.10 10.66
CA LYS A 103 -9.68 9.36 9.40
C LYS A 103 -8.30 9.15 8.80
N VAL A 104 -8.04 7.93 8.31
CA VAL A 104 -6.76 7.55 7.72
C VAL A 104 -6.97 7.15 6.26
N ILE A 105 -6.11 7.65 5.38
CA ILE A 105 -6.08 7.26 3.97
C ILE A 105 -4.83 6.42 3.74
N ILE A 106 -5.01 5.20 3.25
CA ILE A 106 -3.93 4.25 2.99
C ILE A 106 -3.81 4.04 1.47
N PHE A 107 -2.61 4.26 0.94
CA PHE A 107 -2.31 4.05 -0.47
C PHE A 107 -1.47 2.79 -0.65
N SER A 108 -1.77 2.01 -1.69
CA SER A 108 -0.93 0.93 -2.17
C SER A 108 -1.00 0.82 -3.69
N GLU A 109 0.07 0.32 -4.29
CA GLU A 109 0.13 0.03 -5.74
C GLU A 109 -0.71 -1.21 -6.09
N TRP A 110 -0.91 -2.13 -5.15
CA TRP A 110 -1.45 -3.45 -5.43
C TRP A 110 -2.87 -3.63 -4.89
N ILE A 111 -3.82 -3.95 -5.77
CA ILE A 111 -5.21 -4.26 -5.37
C ILE A 111 -5.26 -5.44 -4.37
N LYS A 112 -4.34 -6.42 -4.50
CA LYS A 112 -4.23 -7.52 -3.53
C LYS A 112 -3.91 -7.01 -2.12
N VAL A 113 -3.08 -5.97 -1.98
CA VAL A 113 -2.78 -5.36 -0.68
C VAL A 113 -4.01 -4.68 -0.09
N HIS A 114 -4.80 -3.98 -0.89
CA HIS A 114 -6.07 -3.40 -0.41
C HIS A 114 -6.99 -4.48 0.18
N LYS A 115 -7.08 -5.65 -0.45
CA LYS A 115 -7.87 -6.78 0.07
C LYS A 115 -7.36 -7.27 1.42
N ILE A 116 -6.04 -7.42 1.55
CA ILE A 116 -5.39 -7.87 2.80
C ILE A 116 -5.65 -6.84 3.92
N ILE A 117 -5.45 -5.55 3.64
CA ILE A 117 -5.76 -4.47 4.59
C ILE A 117 -7.24 -4.50 4.97
N GLY A 118 -8.15 -4.63 4.00
CA GLY A 118 -9.58 -4.69 4.28
C GLY A 118 -9.99 -5.91 5.11
N GLN A 119 -9.28 -7.04 5.01
CA GLN A 119 -9.49 -8.19 5.91
C GLN A 119 -9.06 -7.87 7.34
N MET A 120 -7.90 -7.25 7.51
CA MET A 120 -7.40 -6.78 8.81
C MET A 120 -8.37 -5.77 9.44
N LEU A 121 -8.84 -4.75 8.69
CA LEU A 121 -9.81 -3.77 9.19
C LEU A 121 -11.14 -4.41 9.61
N ARG A 122 -11.65 -5.39 8.85
CA ARG A 122 -12.85 -6.16 9.22
C ARG A 122 -12.68 -6.94 10.52
N LYS A 123 -11.49 -7.52 10.75
CA LYS A 123 -11.19 -8.25 12.00
C LYS A 123 -11.29 -7.32 13.22
N HIS A 124 -10.92 -6.06 13.06
CA HIS A 124 -11.06 -4.99 14.06
C HIS A 124 -12.42 -4.27 14.05
N LYS A 125 -13.37 -4.72 13.22
CA LYS A 125 -14.71 -4.12 13.07
C LYS A 125 -14.65 -2.62 12.67
N THR A 126 -13.62 -2.24 11.92
CA THR A 126 -13.43 -0.86 11.44
C THR A 126 -14.06 -0.69 10.05
N GLY A 127 -14.89 0.35 9.91
CA GLY A 127 -15.45 0.75 8.61
C GLY A 127 -14.37 1.26 7.68
N PHE A 128 -14.50 0.98 6.38
CA PHE A 128 -13.59 1.55 5.37
C PHE A 128 -14.26 1.62 4.01
N ALA A 129 -13.78 2.55 3.18
CA ALA A 129 -14.09 2.64 1.76
C ALA A 129 -12.86 2.24 0.94
N GLU A 130 -13.05 1.43 -0.11
CA GLU A 130 -11.99 1.08 -1.05
C GLU A 130 -12.21 1.78 -2.39
N LEU A 131 -11.22 2.56 -2.82
CA LEU A 131 -11.21 3.19 -4.14
C LEU A 131 -10.06 2.59 -4.97
N ASN A 132 -10.41 1.91 -6.06
CA ASN A 132 -9.44 1.32 -6.97
C ASN A 132 -9.88 1.46 -8.44
N GLY A 133 -9.03 1.06 -9.38
CA GLY A 133 -9.29 1.17 -10.82
C GLY A 133 -10.51 0.40 -11.32
N LYS A 134 -11.00 -0.60 -10.56
CA LYS A 134 -12.21 -1.39 -10.90
C LYS A 134 -13.51 -0.69 -10.53
N VAL A 135 -13.46 0.34 -9.67
CA VAL A 135 -14.65 1.11 -9.29
C VAL A 135 -15.09 1.98 -10.47
N PRO A 136 -16.32 1.80 -11.00
CA PRO A 136 -16.84 2.63 -12.09
C PRO A 136 -16.87 4.10 -11.70
N VAL A 137 -16.52 4.98 -12.65
CA VAL A 137 -16.36 6.44 -12.41
C VAL A 137 -17.57 7.06 -11.71
N LYS A 138 -18.78 6.68 -12.12
CA LYS A 138 -20.04 7.19 -11.56
C LYS A 138 -20.21 6.96 -10.05
N PHE A 139 -19.58 5.93 -9.48
CA PHE A 139 -19.69 5.59 -8.06
C PHE A 139 -18.54 6.14 -7.21
N ARG A 140 -17.48 6.66 -7.84
CA ARG A 140 -16.30 7.14 -7.10
C ARG A 140 -16.62 8.34 -6.22
N GLY A 141 -17.44 9.26 -6.72
CA GLY A 141 -17.85 10.44 -5.97
C GLY A 141 -18.64 10.09 -4.72
N ASP A 142 -19.52 9.10 -4.81
CA ASP A 142 -20.34 8.67 -3.68
C ASP A 142 -19.51 7.97 -2.60
N LEU A 143 -18.52 7.14 -3.00
CA LEU A 143 -17.57 6.53 -2.05
C LEU A 143 -16.75 7.57 -1.29
N ILE A 144 -16.27 8.61 -1.99
CA ILE A 144 -15.51 9.70 -1.35
C ILE A 144 -16.41 10.45 -0.37
N LYS A 145 -17.62 10.82 -0.79
CA LYS A 145 -18.58 11.49 0.09
C LYS A 145 -18.97 10.65 1.29
N HIS A 146 -19.12 9.33 1.11
CA HIS A 146 -19.41 8.43 2.21
C HIS A 146 -18.26 8.44 3.22
N PHE A 147 -17.01 8.27 2.77
CA PHE A 147 -15.85 8.36 3.65
C PHE A 147 -15.68 9.73 4.30
N GLU A 148 -16.00 10.83 3.61
CA GLU A 148 -15.92 12.18 4.18
C GLU A 148 -16.97 12.45 5.26
N ASN A 149 -18.21 12.01 5.03
CA ASN A 149 -19.37 12.39 5.86
C ASN A 149 -19.76 11.35 6.91
N ASP A 150 -19.36 10.08 6.78
CA ASP A 150 -19.60 9.08 7.83
C ASP A 150 -18.78 9.45 9.06
N PRO A 151 -19.38 9.67 10.24
CA PRO A 151 -18.63 9.96 11.46
C PRO A 151 -17.85 8.74 11.98
N ASN A 152 -18.12 7.53 11.46
CA ASN A 152 -17.49 6.27 11.85
C ASN A 152 -16.51 5.74 10.81
#